data_AF-A0A9D2CYS2-F1
#
_entry.id   AF-A0A9D2CYS2-F1
#
_cell.length_a   1.000
_cell.length_b   1.000
_cell.length_c   1.000
_cell.angle_alpha   90.00
_cell.angle_beta   90.00
_cell.angle_gamma   90.00
#
_symmetry.space_group_name_H-M   'P 1'
#
loop_
_entity.id
_entity.type
_entity.pdbx_description
1 polymer ?
#
loop_
_entity_poly.entity_id
_entity_poly.type
_entity_poly.pdbx_seq_one_letter_code
_entity_poly.pdbx_strand_id
1 'polypeptide(L)' 'MESIKKIIVDELEENHPARAHGYKYNVRIFTSVDGGKKFYYCGVGRYCKSLQEIYRAEAKR' A
#
# COMPACT_ATOMS: atom_id res chain seq x y z
N MET A 1 7.88 4.06 -21.82
CA MET A 1 6.60 3.40 -21.50
C MET A 1 6.28 3.74 -20.06
N GLU A 2 5.26 4.55 -19.80
CA GLU A 2 4.91 4.93 -18.42
C GLU A 2 4.29 3.73 -17.70
N SER A 3 4.82 3.38 -16.54
CA SER A 3 4.27 2.30 -15.70
C SER A 3 3.01 2.79 -14.99
N ILE A 4 1.89 2.08 -15.12
CA ILE A 4 0.66 2.38 -14.39
C ILE A 4 0.79 1.81 -12.97
N LYS A 5 0.51 2.63 -11.95
CA LYS A 5 0.57 2.21 -10.54
C LYS A 5 -0.83 2.26 -9.93
N LYS A 6 -1.14 1.28 -9.08
CA LYS A 6 -2.36 1.23 -8.27
C LYS A 6 -1.98 1.09 -6.81
N ILE A 7 -2.56 1.93 -5.97
CA ILE A 7 -2.38 1.86 -4.51
C ILE A 7 -3.58 1.10 -3.93
N ILE A 8 -3.27 0.11 -3.11
CA ILE A 8 -4.26 -0.68 -2.37
C ILE A 8 -4.02 -0.42 -0.90
N VAL A 9 -5.09 -0.11 -0.18
CA VAL A 9 -5.09 0.09 1.26
C VAL A 9 -6.00 -0.96 1.85
N ASP A 10 -5.45 -1.79 2.72
CA ASP A 10 -6.21 -2.79 3.47
C ASP A 10 -6.19 -2.42 4.95
N GLU A 11 -7.30 -2.64 5.66
CA GLU A 11 -7.29 -2.63 7.12
C GLU A 11 -6.62 -3.91 7.63
N LEU A 12 -5.80 -3.76 8.66
CA LEU A 12 -5.15 -4.89 9.31
C LEU A 12 -6.17 -5.67 10.14
N GLU A 13 -6.15 -7.00 10.00
CA GLU A 13 -6.91 -7.90 10.87
C GLU A 13 -6.59 -7.65 12.35
N GLU A 14 -7.56 -7.84 13.25
CA GLU A 14 -7.43 -7.50 14.67
C GLU A 14 -6.25 -8.19 15.37
N ASN A 15 -5.96 -9.43 14.98
CA ASN A 15 -4.87 -10.27 15.46
C ASN A 15 -3.51 -9.98 14.78
N HIS A 16 -3.45 -9.06 13.81
CA HIS A 16 -2.22 -8.78 13.10
C HIS A 16 -1.18 -8.13 14.03
N PRO A 17 0.08 -8.62 14.09
CA PRO A 17 1.07 -8.17 15.09
C PRO A 17 1.36 -6.66 15.02
N ALA A 18 1.30 -6.05 13.83
CA ALA A 18 1.47 -4.61 13.68
C ALA A 18 0.40 -3.77 14.41
N ARG A 19 -0.80 -4.32 14.69
CA ARG A 19 -1.82 -3.60 15.49
C ARG A 19 -1.38 -3.39 16.95
N ALA A 20 -0.54 -4.26 17.50
CA ALA A 20 0.06 -4.06 18.82
C ALA A 20 0.93 -2.79 18.89
N HIS A 21 1.40 -2.29 17.75
CA HIS A 21 2.17 -1.05 17.62
C HIS A 21 1.33 0.15 17.15
N GLY A 22 0.00 -0.01 17.09
CA GLY A 22 -0.96 1.03 16.73
C GLY A 22 -1.14 1.25 15.22
N TYR A 23 -0.59 0.38 14.38
CA TYR A 23 -0.88 0.41 12.94
C TYR A 23 -2.28 -0.13 12.66
N LYS A 24 -2.95 0.44 11.66
CA LYS A 24 -4.32 0.07 11.27
C LYS A 24 -4.43 -0.31 9.81
N TYR A 25 -3.53 0.19 8.97
CA TYR A 25 -3.61 0.05 7.53
C TYR A 25 -2.33 -0.57 6.97
N ASN A 26 -2.47 -1.38 5.95
CA ASN A 26 -1.39 -1.85 5.09
C ASN A 26 -1.53 -1.20 3.71
N VAL A 27 -0.54 -0.42 3.31
CA VAL A 27 -0.50 0.23 2.00
C VAL A 27 0.41 -0.55 1.07
N ARG A 28 -0.13 -1.05 -0.03
CA ARG A 28 0.57 -1.85 -1.04
C ARG A 28 0.48 -1.16 -2.39
N ILE A 29 1.58 -1.17 -3.14
CA ILE A 29 1.65 -0.51 -4.45
C ILE A 29 1.87 -1.55 -5.52
N PHE A 30 0.87 -1.70 -6.37
CA PHE A 30 0.89 -2.59 -7.51
C PHE A 30 1.32 -1.81 -8.73
N THR A 31 2.19 -2.40 -9.54
CA THR A 31 2.71 -1.79 -10.77
C THR A 31 2.34 -2.66 -11.96
N SER A 32 1.84 -2.04 -13.01
CA SER A 32 1.63 -2.67 -14.31
C SER A 32 2.75 -2.27 -15.27
N VAL A 33 3.31 -3.28 -15.91
CA VAL A 33 4.35 -3.16 -16.95
C VAL A 33 3.80 -3.40 -18.35
N ASP A 34 2.52 -3.74 -18.48
CA ASP A 34 1.85 -4.13 -19.72
C ASP A 34 0.68 -3.19 -20.10
N GLY A 35 0.76 -1.94 -19.66
CA GLY A 35 -0.24 -0.92 -19.98
C GLY A 35 -1.56 -1.08 -19.23
N GLY A 36 -1.55 -1.67 -18.04
CA GLY A 36 -2.71 -1.76 -17.14
C GLY A 36 -3.48 -3.08 -17.22
N LYS A 37 -3.02 -4.07 -17.98
CA LYS A 37 -3.71 -5.37 -18.11
C LYS A 37 -3.46 -6.27 -16.91
N LYS A 38 -2.23 -6.29 -16.40
CA LYS A 38 -1.85 -7.02 -15.19
C LYS A 38 -1.10 -6.13 -14.23
N PHE A 39 -1.37 -6.33 -12.94
CA PHE A 39 -0.79 -5.58 -11.85
C PHE A 39 -0.01 -6.53 -10.95
N TYR A 40 1.24 -6.20 -10.70
CA TYR A 40 2.13 -7.01 -9.87
C TYR A 40 2.54 -6.23 -8.64
N TYR A 41 2.56 -6.91 -7.51
CA TYR A 41 3.09 -6.39 -6.26
C TYR A 41 4.45 -7.03 -6.00
N CYS A 42 5.50 -6.22 -5.97
CA CYS A 42 6.86 -6.66 -5.69
C CYS A 42 7.46 -5.71 -4.64
N GLY A 43 7.21 -5.98 -3.36
CA GLY A 43 7.70 -5.16 -2.26
C GLY A 43 7.14 -5.56 -0.90
N VAL A 44 7.50 -4.80 0.13
CA VAL A 44 6.93 -4.89 1.48
C VAL A 44 5.92 -3.78 1.67
N GLY A 45 4.79 -4.09 2.28
CA GLY A 45 3.70 -3.14 2.49
C GLY A 45 4.13 -2.10 3.51
N ARG A 46 3.57 -0.90 3.42
CA ARG A 46 3.84 0.13 4.43
C ARG A 46 2.68 0.13 5.43
N TYR A 47 2.99 -0.14 6.70
CA TYR A 47 1.99 0.00 7.75
C TYR A 47 1.81 1.47 8.13
N CYS A 48 0.55 1.89 8.20
CA CYS A 48 0.13 3.26 8.53
C CYS A 48 -0.85 3.24 9.70
N LYS A 49 -0.77 4.25 10.56
CA LYS A 49 -1.63 4.44 11.73
C LYS A 49 -2.89 5.25 11.39
N SER A 50 -2.82 6.08 10.36
CA SER A 50 -3.90 7.00 9.96
C SER A 50 -3.97 7.18 8.44
N LEU A 51 -5.13 7.63 7.94
CA LEU A 51 -5.31 8.00 6.53
C LEU A 51 -4.34 9.11 6.08
N GLN A 52 -3.97 10.03 6.98
CA GLN A 52 -3.00 11.08 6.66
C GLN A 52 -1.61 10.51 6.36
N GLU A 53 -1.19 9.45 7.07
CA GLU A 53 0.07 8.77 6.76
C GLU A 53 0.02 8.06 5.40
N ILE A 54 -1.15 7.53 5.02
CA ILE A 54 -1.37 6.94 3.69
C ILE A 54 -1.15 8.01 2.63
N TYR A 55 -1.85 9.14 2.69
CA TYR A 55 -1.67 10.22 1.70
C TYR A 55 -0.23 10.72 1.61
N ARG A 56 0.50 10.81 2.73
CA ARG A 56 1.92 11.16 2.72
C ARG A 56 2.80 10.08 2.07
N ALA A 57 2.43 8.82 2.21
CA ALA A 57 3.11 7.71 1.53
C ALA A 57 2.84 7.73 0.02
N GLU A 58 1.65 8.17 -0.41
CA GLU A 58 1.33 8.38 -1.83
C GLU A 58 2.09 9.58 -2.41
N ALA A 59 2.15 10.71 -1.70
CA ALA A 59 2.71 11.97 -2.19
C ALA A 59 4.26 12.01 -2.27
N LYS A 60 4.97 11.10 -1.59
CA LYS A 60 6.44 11.01 -1.64
C LYS A 60 6.96 10.24 -2.88
N ARG A 61 6.12 9.98 -3.87
CA ARG A 61 6.45 9.13 -5.03
C ARG A 61 6.28 9.84 -6.37
#